data_AF-A0A7G9ZAE5-F1
#
_entry.id   AF-A0A7G9ZAE5-F1
#
_cell.length_a   1.000
_cell.length_b   1.000
_cell.length_c   1.000
_cell.angle_alpha   90.00
_cell.angle_beta   90.00
_cell.angle_gamma   90.00
#
_symmetry.space_group_name_H-M   'P 1'
#
loop_
_entity.id
_entity.type
_entity.pdbx_description
1 polymer ?
#
loop_
_entity_poly.entity_id
_entity_poly.type
_entity_poly.pdbx_seq_one_letter_code
_entity_poly.pdbx_strand_id
1 'polypeptide(L)' 'MITKEGKPVGIIVDYVIAAKVMLKDRNPDEINVKEIMSSPLITVGSDASVEEASGLLARRA' A
#
# COMPACT_ATOMS: atom_id res chain seq x y z
N MET A 1 3.18 6.98 -2.75
CA MET A 1 2.81 7.22 -1.33
C MET A 1 1.71 8.27 -1.29
N ILE A 2 0.76 8.14 -0.37
CA ILE A 2 -0.36 9.07 -0.18
C ILE A 2 -0.17 9.76 1.17
N THR A 3 -0.31 11.09 1.21
CA THR A 3 -0.17 11.90 2.41
C THR A 3 -1.45 12.67 2.74
N LYS A 4 -1.68 12.94 4.02
CA LYS A 4 -2.71 13.85 4.53
C LYS A 4 -2.05 14.73 5.59
N GLU A 5 -2.10 16.05 5.41
CA GLU A 5 -1.47 17.03 6.33
C GLU A 5 0.02 16.72 6.57
N GLY A 6 0.74 16.33 5.52
CA GLY A 6 2.16 15.96 5.59
C GLY A 6 2.45 14.58 6.22
N LYS A 7 1.44 13.89 6.76
CA LYS A 7 1.61 12.54 7.33
C LYS A 7 1.30 11.46 6.29
N PRO A 8 2.11 10.40 6.19
CA PRO A 8 1.85 9.31 5.26
C PRO A 8 0.65 8.48 5.77
N VAL A 9 -0.36 8.29 4.92
CA VAL A 9 -1.62 7.61 5.29
C VAL A 9 -1.89 6.36 4.45
N GLY A 10 -1.13 6.14 3.38
CA GLY A 10 -1.26 4.94 2.56
C GLY A 10 -0.18 4.83 1.49
N ILE A 11 -0.09 3.63 0.91
CA ILE A 11 0.81 3.33 -0.20
C ILE A 11 0.05 2.59 -1.30
N ILE A 12 0.39 2.91 -2.55
CA ILE A 12 0.00 2.12 -3.72
C ILE A 12 1.28 1.56 -4.31
N VAL A 13 1.21 0.29 -4.66
CA VAL A 13 2.20 -0.45 -5.43
C VAL A 13 1.51 -1.04 -6.65
N ASP A 14 2.28 -1.31 -7.69
CA ASP A 14 1.83 -1.81 -8.99
C ASP A 14 0.90 -3.03 -8.89
N TYR A 15 1.21 -4.03 -8.07
CA TYR A 15 0.40 -5.25 -7.93
C TYR A 15 -1.02 -4.94 -7.46
N VAL A 16 -1.20 -3.88 -6.64
CA VAL A 16 -2.52 -3.47 -6.16
C VAL A 16 -3.33 -2.83 -7.28
N ILE A 17 -2.70 -2.05 -8.15
CA ILE A 17 -3.35 -1.49 -9.34
C ILE A 17 -3.78 -2.63 -10.26
N ALA A 18 -2.86 -3.54 -10.57
CA ALA A 18 -3.16 -4.71 -11.39
C ALA A 18 -4.34 -5.52 -10.82
N ALA A 19 -4.31 -5.86 -9.52
CA ALA A 19 -5.31 -6.71 -8.88
C ALA A 19 -6.66 -6.01 -8.60
N LYS A 20 -6.66 -4.73 -8.24
CA LYS A 20 -7.88 -4.01 -7.82
C LYS A 20 -8.51 -3.15 -8.91
N VAL A 21 -7.76 -2.79 -9.96
CA VAL A 21 -8.23 -1.93 -11.06
C VAL A 21 -8.31 -2.74 -12.34
N MET A 22 -7.16 -3.18 -12.86
CA MET A 22 -7.08 -3.80 -14.19
C MET A 22 -7.82 -5.13 -14.26
N LEU A 23 -7.55 -6.04 -13.31
CA LEU A 23 -8.17 -7.36 -13.27
C LEU A 23 -9.69 -7.29 -13.01
N LYS A 24 -10.17 -6.17 -12.46
CA LYS A 24 -11.58 -5.92 -12.19
C LYS A 24 -12.26 -5.05 -13.26
N ASP A 25 -11.54 -4.72 -14.32
CA ASP A 25 -12.01 -3.86 -15.42
C ASP A 25 -12.67 -2.55 -14.94
N ARG A 26 -12.09 -1.95 -13.89
CA ARG A 26 -12.60 -0.69 -13.34
C ARG A 26 -12.01 0.49 -14.12
N ASN A 27 -12.82 1.49 -14.42
CA ASN A 27 -12.37 2.74 -15.02
C ASN A 27 -11.44 3.51 -14.05
N PRO A 28 -10.14 3.69 -14.37
CA PRO A 28 -9.21 4.37 -13.47
C PRO A 28 -9.59 5.83 -13.16
N ASP A 29 -10.30 6.50 -14.07
CA ASP A 29 -10.71 7.90 -13.90
C ASP A 29 -11.82 8.07 -12.84
N GLU A 30 -12.51 6.99 -12.51
CA GLU A 30 -13.62 6.98 -11.53
C GLU A 30 -13.20 6.44 -10.15
N ILE A 31 -11.96 5.96 -10.00
CA ILE A 31 -11.51 5.30 -8.78
C ILE A 31 -10.87 6.30 -7.83
N ASN A 32 -11.36 6.36 -6.59
CA ASN A 32 -10.64 7.09 -5.56
C ASN A 32 -9.42 6.28 -5.10
N VAL A 33 -8.24 6.90 -5.13
CA VAL A 33 -6.98 6.34 -4.63
C VAL A 33 -7.10 5.78 -3.20
N LYS A 34 -7.91 6.41 -2.34
CA LYS A 34 -8.14 5.97 -0.96
C LYS A 34 -8.83 4.60 -0.86
N GLU A 35 -9.58 4.20 -1.88
CA GLU A 35 -10.28 2.90 -1.90
C GLU A 35 -9.33 1.74 -2.22
N ILE A 36 -8.30 2.00 -3.04
CA ILE A 36 -7.40 0.95 -3.51
C ILE A 36 -6.10 0.88 -2.74
N MET A 37 -5.64 1.99 -2.15
CA MET A 37 -4.39 2.04 -1.39
C MET A 37 -4.35 1.04 -0.23
N SER A 38 -3.15 0.60 0.11
CA SER A 38 -2.89 -0.12 1.36
C SER A 38 -2.87 0.88 2.51
N SER A 39 -3.76 0.67 3.48
CA SER A 39 -3.91 1.46 4.69
C SER A 39 -4.43 0.57 5.84
N PRO A 40 -4.03 0.79 7.10
CA PRO A 40 -2.95 1.70 7.51
C PRO A 40 -1.58 1.22 7.00
N LEU A 41 -0.59 2.11 6.99
CA LEU A 41 0.77 1.76 6.59
C LEU A 41 1.38 0.77 7.56
N ILE A 42 1.93 -0.33 7.01
CA ILE A 42 2.87 -1.15 7.74
C ILE A 42 4.17 -0.36 7.81
N THR A 43 4.66 -0.16 9.02
CA THR A 43 5.88 0.60 9.30
C THR A 43 6.83 -0.29 10.07
N VAL A 44 8.12 0.03 9.97
CA VAL A 44 9.19 -0.64 10.69
C VAL A 44 10.17 0.43 11.18
N GLY A 45 10.79 0.21 12.33
CA GLY A 45 11.81 1.11 12.87
C GLY A 45 13.01 1.19 11.93
N SER A 46 13.71 2.33 11.93
CA SER A 46 14.93 2.52 11.13
C SER A 46 16.10 1.63 11.60
N ASP A 47 16.00 1.11 12.82
CA ASP A 47 16.96 0.24 13.50
C ASP A 47 16.60 -1.25 13.43
N ALA A 48 15.43 -1.59 12.87
CA ALA A 48 14.98 -2.96 12.76
C ALA A 48 15.87 -3.79 11.81
N SER A 49 16.00 -5.08 12.10
CA SER A 49 16.73 -5.99 11.24
C SER A 49 15.99 -6.29 9.93
N VAL A 50 16.72 -6.81 8.96
CA VAL A 50 16.13 -7.29 7.69
C VAL A 50 15.18 -8.45 7.94
N GLU A 51 15.48 -9.31 8.90
CA GLU A 51 14.62 -10.43 9.30
C GLU A 51 13.29 -9.94 9.88
N GLU A 52 13.31 -8.90 10.72
CA GLU A 52 12.10 -8.29 11.28
C GLU A 52 11.24 -7.66 10.18
N ALA A 53 11.87 -6.90 9.28
CA ALA A 53 11.19 -6.28 8.13
C ALA A 53 10.61 -7.33 7.17
N SER A 54 11.37 -8.38 6.86
CA SER A 54 10.93 -9.49 6.03
C SER A 54 9.75 -10.23 6.67
N GLY A 55 9.81 -10.49 7.97
CA GLY A 55 8.72 -11.10 8.72
C GLY A 55 7.44 -10.26 8.70
N LEU A 56 7.54 -8.93 8.77
CA LEU A 56 6.41 -8.02 8.61
C LEU A 56 5.77 -8.11 7.22
N LEU A 57 6.59 -8.17 6.17
CA LEU A 57 6.12 -8.31 4.79
C LEU A 57 5.45 -9.67 4.54
N ALA A 58 6.06 -10.75 5.02
CA ALA A 58 5.56 -12.12 4.83
C ALA A 58 4.19 -12.37 5.47
N ARG A 59 3.89 -11.74 6.62
CA ARG A 59 2.57 -11.84 7.27
C ARG A 59 1.44 -11.20 6.48
N ARG A 60 1.76 -10.37 5.48
CA ARG A 60 0.80 -9.61 4.67
C ARG A 60 0.62 -10.20 3.26
N ALA A 61 1.54 -11.06 2.83
CA ALA A 61 1.53 -11.73 1.52
C ALA A 61 0.40 -12.75 1.40
#